data_AF-A0A2W4KEP3-F1
#
_entry.id   AF-A0A2W4KEP3-F1
#
_cell.length_a   1.000
_cell.length_b   1.000
_cell.length_c   1.000
_cell.angle_alpha   90.00
_cell.angle_beta   90.00
_cell.angle_gamma   90.00
#
_symmetry.space_group_name_H-M   'P 1'
#
loop_
_entity.id
_entity.type
_entity.pdbx_description
1 polymer ?
#
loop_
_entity_poly.entity_id
_entity_poly.type
_entity_poly.pdbx_seq_one_letter_code
_entity_poly.pdbx_strand_id
1 'polypeptide(L)'
;MVEAALKSSRHGDVYRSMAPGEERRLLVRELEPVKHKILCITSGNHEARHKDSDEDPAQLIAERLGIEDRYDRTAVVLEVAFGRKHGQKGVPTSYIFYVTHGQGQGRRPGARINRMQELAWIIEGVDGYIMGHVHDPMIRIEYRHVADPRNRTVGLRPVAYVIAGSLLRYGDYAEEKMLAPNANTFPVLRLHQRRRRDPHKHMEAIMATEIRRSA
;
A
#
# COMPACT_ATOMS: atom_id res chain seq x y z
N MET A 1 7.43 -0.79 11.19
CA MET A 1 8.36 -0.52 10.08
C MET A 1 9.71 -1.04 10.54
N VAL A 2 10.41 -1.81 9.69
CA VAL A 2 11.82 -2.17 9.97
C VAL A 2 12.63 -0.94 9.59
N GLU A 3 13.40 -0.38 10.52
CA GLU A 3 14.18 0.81 10.24
C GLU A 3 15.31 0.47 9.28
N ALA A 4 15.87 -0.74 9.39
CA ALA A 4 16.90 -1.26 8.48
C ALA A 4 18.09 -0.28 8.34
N ALA A 5 18.43 0.41 9.44
CA ALA A 5 19.51 1.39 9.45
C ALA A 5 20.87 0.69 9.36
N LEU A 6 21.67 1.14 8.39
CA LEU A 6 23.10 0.81 8.26
C LEU A 6 23.93 2.06 8.53
N LYS A 7 25.22 1.90 8.88
CA LYS A 7 26.15 3.04 9.05
C LYS A 7 26.24 3.95 7.83
N SER A 8 26.00 3.43 6.63
CA SER A 8 25.96 4.19 5.37
C SER A 8 24.61 4.84 5.07
N SER A 9 23.60 4.66 5.92
CA SER A 9 22.26 5.17 5.69
C SER A 9 22.24 6.70 5.82
N ARG A 10 21.68 7.36 4.79
CA ARG A 10 21.58 8.83 4.74
C ARG A 10 20.61 9.39 5.79
N HIS A 11 19.66 8.58 6.24
CA HIS A 11 18.67 8.89 7.27
C HIS A 11 18.45 7.63 8.11
N GLY A 12 18.44 7.74 9.44
CA GLY A 12 18.33 6.63 10.41
C GLY A 12 19.44 6.67 11.46
N ASP A 13 19.10 6.38 12.72
CA ASP A 13 20.07 6.36 13.83
C ASP A 13 20.39 4.91 14.22
N VAL A 14 21.56 4.44 13.79
CA VAL A 14 22.08 3.09 14.07
C VAL A 14 22.40 2.86 15.56
N TYR A 15 22.47 3.91 16.37
CA TYR A 15 22.81 3.85 17.79
C TYR A 15 21.60 3.98 18.72
N ARG A 16 20.45 4.44 18.21
CA ARG A 16 19.18 4.50 18.96
C ARG A 16 18.15 3.42 18.56
N SER A 17 18.42 2.68 17.50
CA SER A 17 17.52 1.64 16.98
C SER A 17 17.89 0.24 17.45
N MET A 18 16.89 -0.65 17.44
CA MET A 18 17.09 -2.09 17.59
C MET A 18 17.94 -2.60 16.42
N ALA A 19 18.79 -3.61 16.64
CA ALA A 19 19.62 -4.14 15.57
C ALA A 19 18.74 -4.63 14.40
N PRO A 20 19.10 -4.37 13.12
CA PRO A 20 18.23 -4.69 11.97
C PRO A 20 17.74 -6.14 11.92
N GLY A 21 18.60 -7.10 12.28
CA GLY A 21 18.22 -8.50 12.35
C GLY A 21 17.18 -8.83 13.42
N GLU A 22 17.17 -8.08 14.53
CA GLU A 22 16.20 -8.21 15.61
C GLU A 22 14.87 -7.54 15.25
N GLU A 23 14.90 -6.37 14.59
CA GLU A 23 13.71 -5.71 14.05
C GLU A 23 12.93 -6.63 13.10
N ARG A 24 13.65 -7.31 12.19
CA ARG A 24 13.04 -8.30 11.27
C ARG A 24 12.41 -9.45 12.04
N ARG A 25 13.08 -10.01 13.05
CA ARG A 25 12.54 -11.12 13.87
C ARG A 25 11.27 -10.70 14.62
N LEU A 26 11.27 -9.50 15.20
CA LEU A 26 10.11 -8.95 15.87
C LEU A 26 8.95 -8.79 14.88
N LEU A 27 9.19 -8.19 13.71
CA LEU A 27 8.14 -7.99 12.72
C LEU A 27 7.56 -9.32 12.21
N VAL A 28 8.39 -10.33 11.95
CA VAL A 28 7.92 -11.68 11.60
C VAL A 28 7.00 -12.23 12.69
N ARG A 29 7.39 -12.11 13.97
CA ARG A 29 6.57 -12.58 15.11
C ARG A 29 5.19 -11.88 15.16
N GLU A 30 5.15 -10.57 14.92
CA GLU A 30 3.91 -9.79 14.95
C GLU A 30 3.02 -10.05 13.72
N LEU A 31 3.61 -10.35 12.56
CA LEU A 31 2.88 -10.65 11.32
C LEU A 31 2.41 -12.10 11.21
N GLU A 32 3.09 -13.05 11.87
CA GLU A 32 2.77 -14.48 11.80
C GLU A 32 1.28 -14.80 12.05
N PRO A 33 0.60 -14.25 13.08
CA PRO A 33 -0.81 -14.53 13.34
C PRO A 33 -1.75 -14.06 12.22
N VAL A 34 -1.32 -13.10 11.41
CA VAL A 34 -2.13 -12.46 10.36
C VAL A 34 -1.59 -12.71 8.96
N LYS A 35 -0.56 -13.56 8.78
CA LYS A 35 0.09 -13.77 7.48
C LYS A 35 -0.86 -14.21 6.38
N HIS A 36 -1.89 -14.99 6.73
CA HIS A 36 -2.93 -15.43 5.82
C HIS A 36 -3.80 -14.28 5.25
N LYS A 37 -3.76 -13.09 5.87
CA LYS A 37 -4.47 -11.88 5.43
C LYS A 37 -3.60 -10.94 4.58
N ILE A 38 -2.28 -11.17 4.49
CA ILE A 38 -1.36 -10.33 3.73
C ILE A 38 -1.46 -10.70 2.25
N LEU A 39 -1.92 -9.77 1.41
CA LEU A 39 -2.13 -10.06 -0.02
C LEU A 39 -0.89 -9.81 -0.89
N CYS A 40 -0.05 -8.86 -0.49
CA CYS A 40 1.19 -8.53 -1.17
C CYS A 40 2.17 -7.85 -0.20
N ILE A 41 3.45 -7.94 -0.51
CA ILE A 41 4.55 -7.24 0.18
C ILE A 41 5.40 -6.56 -0.88
N THR A 42 5.79 -5.31 -0.66
CA THR A 42 6.72 -4.59 -1.53
C THR A 42 7.87 -3.99 -0.73
N SER A 43 9.04 -3.91 -1.33
CA SER A 43 10.17 -3.17 -0.76
C SER A 43 9.97 -1.67 -0.86
N GLY A 44 10.53 -0.94 0.09
CA GLY A 44 10.50 0.50 0.14
C GLY A 44 11.89 1.13 0.23
N ASN A 45 11.92 2.40 0.62
CA ASN A 45 13.15 3.18 0.71
C ASN A 45 14.04 2.79 1.90
N HIS A 46 13.54 1.96 2.83
CA HIS A 46 14.33 1.42 3.95
C HIS A 46 15.11 0.19 3.49
N GLU A 47 14.48 -0.69 2.73
CA GLU A 47 15.10 -1.85 2.08
C GLU A 47 16.18 -1.39 1.09
N ALA A 48 15.93 -0.31 0.35
CA ALA A 48 16.92 0.28 -0.57
C ALA A 48 18.23 0.77 0.13
N ARG A 49 18.26 0.87 1.47
CA ARG A 49 19.49 1.18 2.22
C ARG A 49 20.49 0.03 2.18
N HIS A 50 20.02 -1.20 1.97
CA HIS A 50 20.82 -2.40 1.82
C HIS A 50 21.38 -2.61 0.41
N LYS A 51 21.44 -1.57 -0.43
CA LYS A 51 21.92 -1.62 -1.83
C LYS A 51 23.32 -2.19 -2.03
N ASP A 52 24.17 -2.15 -0.99
CA ASP A 52 25.54 -2.65 -1.02
C ASP A 52 25.63 -4.12 -0.56
N SER A 53 24.47 -4.73 -0.28
CA SER A 53 24.29 -6.15 0.03
C SER A 53 23.23 -6.76 -0.90
N ASP A 54 23.29 -8.07 -1.12
CA ASP A 54 22.25 -8.79 -1.89
C ASP A 54 21.00 -9.10 -1.03
N GLU A 55 20.92 -8.54 0.18
CA GLU A 55 19.80 -8.75 1.10
C GLU A 55 18.72 -7.69 0.92
N ASP A 56 17.49 -8.13 0.67
CA ASP A 56 16.30 -7.29 0.81
C ASP A 56 15.54 -7.68 2.10
N PRO A 57 15.46 -6.80 3.10
CA PRO A 57 14.76 -7.09 4.35
C PRO A 57 13.30 -7.53 4.18
N ALA A 58 12.56 -6.96 3.22
CA ALA A 58 11.16 -7.30 2.98
C ALA A 58 11.03 -8.68 2.35
N GLN A 59 11.94 -9.05 1.45
CA GLN A 59 12.01 -10.41 0.89
C GLN A 59 12.28 -11.44 1.99
N LEU A 60 13.28 -11.20 2.84
CA LEU A 60 13.62 -12.09 3.96
C LEU A 60 12.46 -12.26 4.96
N ILE A 61 11.65 -11.23 5.16
CA ILE A 61 10.43 -11.33 5.98
C ILE A 61 9.39 -12.22 5.28
N ALA A 62 9.17 -12.03 3.97
CA ALA A 62 8.22 -12.83 3.20
C ALA A 62 8.61 -14.31 3.18
N GLU A 63 9.90 -14.62 2.98
CA GLU A 63 10.48 -15.97 3.08
C GLU A 63 10.20 -16.60 4.44
N ARG A 64 10.48 -15.88 5.53
CA ARG A 64 10.28 -16.39 6.91
C ARG A 64 8.82 -16.63 7.27
N LEU A 65 7.91 -15.82 6.74
CA LEU A 65 6.47 -16.01 6.90
C LEU A 65 5.94 -17.15 6.01
N GLY A 66 6.72 -17.60 5.01
CA GLY A 66 6.34 -18.60 4.02
C GLY A 66 5.35 -18.07 2.98
N ILE A 67 5.45 -16.79 2.62
CA ILE A 67 4.59 -16.07 1.66
C ILE A 67 5.41 -15.28 0.63
N GLU A 68 6.59 -15.79 0.27
CA GLU A 68 7.49 -15.18 -0.72
C GLU A 68 6.82 -15.02 -2.10
N ASP A 69 5.85 -15.88 -2.44
CA ASP A 69 5.02 -15.79 -3.64
C ASP A 69 4.19 -14.49 -3.72
N ARG A 70 4.11 -13.73 -2.61
CA ARG A 70 3.38 -12.46 -2.49
C ARG A 70 4.31 -11.24 -2.47
N TYR A 71 5.62 -11.45 -2.57
CA TYR A 71 6.62 -10.39 -2.56
C TYR A 71 6.98 -9.96 -3.99
N ASP A 72 7.03 -8.64 -4.21
CA ASP A 72 7.70 -8.05 -5.36
C ASP A 72 8.54 -6.86 -4.89
N ARG A 73 9.77 -6.74 -5.39
CA ARG A 73 10.70 -5.68 -4.98
C ARG A 73 10.18 -4.27 -5.32
N THR A 74 9.34 -4.13 -6.34
CA THR A 74 9.00 -2.83 -6.94
C THR A 74 7.53 -2.48 -6.84
N ALA A 75 6.66 -3.34 -7.36
CA ALA A 75 5.23 -3.11 -7.45
C ALA A 75 4.47 -4.41 -7.74
N VAL A 76 3.20 -4.46 -7.34
CA VAL A 76 2.33 -5.60 -7.53
C VAL A 76 1.05 -5.17 -8.24
N VAL A 77 0.64 -5.91 -9.26
CA VAL A 77 -0.73 -5.87 -9.78
C VAL A 77 -1.54 -6.92 -9.03
N LEU A 78 -2.34 -6.47 -8.07
CA LEU A 78 -3.09 -7.32 -7.15
C LEU A 78 -4.53 -7.50 -7.65
N GLU A 79 -4.93 -8.76 -7.86
CA GLU A 79 -6.33 -9.12 -8.09
C GLU A 79 -7.00 -9.58 -6.81
N VAL A 80 -8.14 -8.97 -6.46
CA VAL A 80 -9.03 -9.39 -5.38
C VAL A 80 -10.36 -9.80 -6.00
N ALA A 81 -10.65 -11.10 -6.00
CA ALA A 81 -11.86 -11.63 -6.63
C ALA A 81 -12.78 -12.32 -5.62
N PHE A 82 -14.06 -11.96 -5.62
CA PHE A 82 -15.07 -12.55 -4.75
C PHE A 82 -16.48 -12.48 -5.33
N GLY A 83 -17.41 -13.18 -4.69
CA GLY A 83 -18.82 -13.14 -5.06
C GLY A 83 -19.12 -13.79 -6.42
N ARG A 84 -20.08 -13.23 -7.17
CA ARG A 84 -20.45 -13.74 -8.50
C ARG A 84 -20.57 -12.60 -9.49
N LYS A 85 -19.90 -12.73 -10.63
CA LYS A 85 -19.92 -11.78 -11.73
C LYS A 85 -21.26 -11.79 -12.45
N HIS A 86 -21.72 -10.62 -12.87
CA HIS A 86 -22.88 -10.50 -13.74
C HIS A 86 -22.59 -11.11 -15.13
N GLY A 87 -23.58 -11.81 -15.70
CA GLY A 87 -23.47 -12.39 -17.05
C GLY A 87 -22.55 -13.61 -17.20
N GLN A 88 -21.80 -14.02 -16.18
CA GLN A 88 -20.90 -15.19 -16.24
C GLN A 88 -21.14 -16.14 -15.08
N LYS A 89 -21.51 -17.39 -15.37
CA LYS A 89 -21.78 -18.42 -14.34
C LYS A 89 -20.45 -18.94 -13.79
N GLY A 90 -20.31 -18.95 -12.47
CA GLY A 90 -19.14 -19.51 -11.78
C GLY A 90 -17.91 -18.59 -11.73
N VAL A 91 -17.97 -17.41 -12.34
CA VAL A 91 -16.86 -16.44 -12.33
C VAL A 91 -17.08 -15.41 -11.21
N PRO A 92 -16.09 -15.14 -10.34
CA PRO A 92 -16.18 -14.10 -9.33
C PRO A 92 -16.05 -12.68 -9.93
N THR A 93 -16.52 -11.67 -9.21
CA THR A 93 -16.21 -10.28 -9.55
C THR A 93 -14.80 -9.97 -9.08
N SER A 94 -13.97 -9.53 -10.02
CA SER A 94 -12.56 -9.22 -9.81
C SER A 94 -12.34 -7.71 -9.67
N TYR A 95 -11.47 -7.32 -8.74
CA TYR A 95 -10.96 -5.97 -8.58
C TYR A 95 -9.44 -6.01 -8.75
N ILE A 96 -8.89 -5.13 -9.57
CA ILE A 96 -7.46 -5.07 -9.88
C ILE A 96 -6.88 -3.79 -9.30
N PHE A 97 -5.79 -3.89 -8.55
CA PHE A 97 -5.09 -2.78 -7.95
C PHE A 97 -3.64 -2.75 -8.37
N TYR A 98 -3.09 -1.55 -8.57
CA TYR A 98 -1.65 -1.35 -8.67
C TYR A 98 -1.11 -0.90 -7.31
N VAL A 99 -0.21 -1.69 -6.74
CA VAL A 99 0.34 -1.48 -5.39
C VAL A 99 1.84 -1.23 -5.50
N THR A 100 2.35 -0.18 -4.87
CA THR A 100 3.80 0.08 -4.80
C THR A 100 4.13 0.79 -3.50
N HIS A 101 5.39 0.78 -3.07
CA HIS A 101 5.83 1.68 -2.02
C HIS A 101 5.64 3.15 -2.43
N GLY A 102 5.86 3.47 -3.71
CA GLY A 102 5.78 4.82 -4.24
C GLY A 102 6.99 5.69 -3.85
N GLN A 103 6.92 6.98 -4.20
CA GLN A 103 7.98 7.96 -3.97
C GLN A 103 7.39 9.37 -3.77
N GLY A 104 8.09 10.26 -3.07
CA GLY A 104 7.70 11.66 -2.93
C GLY A 104 8.15 12.32 -1.62
N GLN A 105 8.60 13.59 -1.70
CA GLN A 105 9.08 14.37 -0.54
C GLN A 105 8.30 15.68 -0.36
N GLY A 106 7.14 15.79 -1.01
CA GLY A 106 6.31 16.99 -0.96
C GLY A 106 5.79 17.27 0.45
N ARG A 107 6.06 18.47 0.97
CA ARG A 107 5.63 18.89 2.32
C ARG A 107 4.13 19.17 2.41
N ARG A 108 3.49 19.56 1.31
CA ARG A 108 2.07 19.96 1.25
C ARG A 108 1.20 18.82 0.69
N PRO A 109 -0.07 18.70 1.13
CA PRO A 109 -0.97 17.64 0.67
C PRO A 109 -1.10 17.54 -0.86
N GLY A 110 -1.15 18.66 -1.57
CA GLY A 110 -1.24 18.68 -3.03
C GLY A 110 -0.10 17.93 -3.72
N ALA A 111 1.14 18.04 -3.21
CA ALA A 111 2.27 17.32 -3.79
C ALA A 111 2.16 15.80 -3.58
N ARG A 112 1.53 15.34 -2.49
CA ARG A 112 1.32 13.92 -2.19
C ARG A 112 0.19 13.35 -3.06
N ILE A 113 -0.90 14.10 -3.23
CA ILE A 113 -2.02 13.76 -4.11
C ILE A 113 -1.53 13.61 -5.57
N ASN A 114 -0.70 14.54 -6.05
CA ASN A 114 -0.17 14.48 -7.41
C ASN A 114 0.61 13.18 -7.65
N ARG A 115 1.51 12.81 -6.73
CA ARG A 115 2.31 11.57 -6.85
C ARG A 115 1.45 10.31 -6.89
N MET A 116 0.39 10.27 -6.08
CA MET A 116 -0.57 9.18 -6.08
C MET A 116 -1.35 9.11 -7.39
N GLN A 117 -1.76 10.26 -7.97
CA GLN A 117 -2.46 10.29 -9.25
C GLN A 117 -1.56 9.96 -10.44
N GLU A 118 -0.27 10.30 -10.39
CA GLU A 118 0.73 9.97 -11.42
C GLU A 118 0.88 8.45 -11.63
N LEU A 119 0.51 7.61 -10.65
CA LEU A 119 0.48 6.16 -10.81
C LEU A 119 -0.46 5.71 -11.94
N ALA A 120 -1.48 6.52 -12.25
CA ALA A 120 -2.38 6.29 -13.37
C ALA A 120 -1.74 6.44 -14.75
N TRP A 121 -0.52 6.95 -14.83
CA TRP A 121 0.28 7.03 -16.06
C TRP A 121 1.11 5.77 -16.30
N ILE A 122 1.25 4.91 -15.29
CA ILE A 122 2.04 3.68 -15.36
C ILE A 122 1.20 2.55 -15.95
N ILE A 123 0.00 2.34 -15.40
CA ILE A 123 -0.91 1.27 -15.81
C ILE A 123 -2.33 1.81 -15.86
N GLU A 124 -3.02 1.55 -16.96
CA GLU A 124 -4.43 1.90 -17.12
C GLU A 124 -5.37 0.73 -16.86
N GLY A 125 -6.66 1.00 -16.71
CA GLY A 125 -7.69 -0.04 -16.64
C GLY A 125 -7.80 -0.79 -15.30
N VAL A 126 -7.01 -0.44 -14.29
CA VAL A 126 -7.14 -0.94 -12.91
C VAL A 126 -8.28 -0.24 -12.16
N ASP A 127 -8.80 -0.89 -11.11
CA ASP A 127 -9.86 -0.36 -10.25
C ASP A 127 -9.32 0.55 -9.14
N GLY A 128 -8.01 0.51 -8.86
CA GLY A 128 -7.36 1.51 -8.04
C GLY A 128 -5.84 1.41 -7.92
N TYR A 129 -5.26 2.42 -7.28
CA TYR A 129 -3.83 2.56 -7.01
C TYR A 129 -3.61 2.69 -5.51
N ILE A 130 -2.61 1.98 -4.98
CA ILE A 130 -2.25 1.98 -3.57
C ILE A 130 -0.75 2.31 -3.47
N MET A 131 -0.41 3.34 -2.72
CA MET A 131 0.99 3.67 -2.42
C MET A 131 1.26 3.90 -0.94
N GLY A 132 2.51 3.72 -0.51
CA GLY A 132 3.00 4.09 0.81
C GLY A 132 3.83 5.36 0.79
N HIS A 133 4.98 5.31 1.46
CA HIS A 133 6.08 6.30 1.46
C HIS A 133 5.81 7.69 2.05
N VAL A 134 4.72 8.37 1.67
CA VAL A 134 4.49 9.79 2.05
C VAL A 134 3.83 9.97 3.43
N HIS A 135 3.48 8.86 4.08
CA HIS A 135 2.95 8.78 5.46
C HIS A 135 1.74 9.67 5.72
N ASP A 136 0.88 9.86 4.72
CA ASP A 136 -0.30 10.74 4.79
C ASP A 136 -1.55 9.96 4.37
N PRO A 137 -2.17 9.22 5.29
CA PRO A 137 -3.24 8.29 4.94
C PRO A 137 -4.41 9.00 4.27
N MET A 138 -4.77 8.55 3.07
CA MET A 138 -5.83 9.17 2.26
C MET A 138 -6.51 8.13 1.37
N ILE A 139 -7.82 8.33 1.12
CA ILE A 139 -8.54 7.67 0.03
C ILE A 139 -9.22 8.75 -0.81
N ARG A 140 -9.11 8.64 -2.13
CA ARG A 140 -9.87 9.44 -3.08
C ARG A 140 -10.47 8.52 -4.13
N ILE A 141 -11.74 8.73 -4.47
CA ILE A 141 -12.39 8.04 -5.58
C ILE A 141 -12.61 9.05 -6.69
N GLU A 142 -12.14 8.71 -7.88
CA GLU A 142 -12.37 9.49 -9.09
C GLU A 142 -13.15 8.67 -10.09
N TYR A 143 -13.80 9.35 -11.02
CA TYR A 143 -14.38 8.71 -12.18
C TYR A 143 -13.49 8.95 -13.40
N ARG A 144 -13.12 7.87 -14.11
CA ARG A 144 -12.37 7.94 -15.36
C ARG A 144 -13.20 7.37 -16.49
N HIS A 145 -13.12 8.02 -17.66
CA HIS A 145 -13.61 7.44 -18.89
C HIS A 145 -12.68 6.32 -19.32
N VAL A 146 -13.24 5.13 -19.54
CA VAL A 146 -12.51 3.94 -19.97
C VAL A 146 -13.13 3.44 -21.26
N ALA A 147 -12.32 3.37 -22.31
CA ALA A 147 -12.72 2.82 -23.58
C ALA A 147 -12.84 1.29 -23.48
N ASP A 148 -13.94 0.75 -24.01
CA ASP A 148 -14.13 -0.67 -24.23
C ASP A 148 -14.14 -0.92 -25.74
N PRO A 149 -12.99 -1.25 -26.36
CA PRO A 149 -12.92 -1.42 -27.81
C PRO A 149 -13.70 -2.65 -28.29
N ARG A 150 -13.94 -3.65 -27.43
CA ARG A 150 -14.73 -4.84 -27.78
C ARG A 150 -16.19 -4.49 -27.98
N ASN A 151 -16.71 -3.62 -27.11
CA ASN A 151 -18.10 -3.17 -27.16
C ASN A 151 -18.29 -1.84 -27.89
N ARG A 152 -17.20 -1.17 -28.31
CA ARG A 152 -17.18 0.15 -28.96
C ARG A 152 -17.88 1.23 -28.13
N THR A 153 -17.69 1.19 -26.82
CA THR A 153 -18.28 2.16 -25.89
C THR A 153 -17.21 2.84 -25.04
N VAL A 154 -17.55 3.98 -24.47
CA VAL A 154 -16.75 4.63 -23.42
C VAL A 154 -17.61 4.66 -22.17
N GLY A 155 -17.16 3.99 -21.12
CA GLY A 155 -17.86 3.93 -19.84
C GLY A 155 -17.17 4.77 -18.79
N LEU A 156 -17.94 5.34 -17.87
CA LEU A 156 -17.39 5.96 -16.67
C LEU A 156 -17.13 4.87 -15.61
N ARG A 157 -15.90 4.76 -15.11
CA ARG A 157 -15.54 3.80 -14.05
C ARG A 157 -14.98 4.51 -12.83
N PRO A 158 -15.42 4.14 -11.61
CA PRO A 158 -14.79 4.61 -10.39
C PRO A 158 -13.40 3.99 -10.26
N VAL A 159 -12.42 4.80 -9.89
CA VAL A 159 -11.03 4.41 -9.65
C VAL A 159 -10.62 4.93 -8.29
N ALA A 160 -10.18 4.02 -7.42
CA ALA A 160 -9.70 4.37 -6.09
C ALA A 160 -8.22 4.77 -6.13
N TYR A 161 -7.86 5.80 -5.37
CA TYR A 161 -6.48 6.15 -5.10
C TYR A 161 -6.28 6.17 -3.59
N VAL A 162 -5.31 5.41 -3.12
CA VAL A 162 -5.09 5.15 -1.69
C VAL A 162 -3.64 5.43 -1.35
N ILE A 163 -3.42 6.23 -0.30
CA ILE A 163 -2.14 6.35 0.37
C ILE A 163 -2.25 5.59 1.69
N ALA A 164 -1.47 4.53 1.85
CA ALA A 164 -1.42 3.75 3.06
C ALA A 164 -0.89 4.59 4.24
N GLY A 165 -1.34 4.23 5.45
CA GLY A 165 -0.84 4.81 6.68
C GLY A 165 0.59 4.38 7.00
N SER A 166 1.15 4.97 8.05
CA SER A 166 2.43 4.53 8.62
C SER A 166 2.20 4.04 10.05
N LEU A 167 3.02 3.08 10.49
CA LEU A 167 3.07 2.65 11.90
C LEU A 167 3.99 3.53 12.75
N LEU A 168 4.51 4.63 12.19
CA LEU A 168 5.45 5.53 12.88
C LEU A 168 4.69 6.54 13.74
N ARG A 169 5.25 6.84 14.91
CA ARG A 169 4.81 7.97 15.73
C ARG A 169 5.59 9.21 15.33
N TYR A 170 4.99 10.37 15.53
CA TYR A 170 5.67 11.64 15.32
C TYR A 170 6.80 11.82 16.34
N GLY A 171 7.95 12.36 15.88
CA GLY A 171 9.16 12.56 16.67
C GLY A 171 10.41 12.47 15.80
N ASP A 172 11.58 12.46 16.46
CA ASP A 172 12.91 12.27 15.86
C ASP A 172 13.08 13.06 14.54
N TYR A 173 13.41 12.36 13.45
CA TYR A 173 13.61 12.92 12.13
C TYR A 173 12.45 13.82 11.66
N ALA A 174 11.20 13.44 11.94
CA ALA A 174 10.05 14.24 11.51
C ALA A 174 10.01 15.60 12.23
N GLU A 175 10.35 15.62 13.51
CA GLU A 175 10.42 16.82 14.33
C GLU A 175 11.64 17.68 13.99
N GLU A 176 12.81 17.06 13.83
CA GLU A 176 14.04 17.74 13.36
C GLU A 176 13.85 18.43 11.99
N LYS A 177 13.04 17.83 11.11
CA LYS A 177 12.72 18.38 9.79
C LYS A 177 11.52 19.31 9.78
N MET A 178 10.93 19.62 10.93
CA MET A 178 9.72 20.46 11.05
C MET A 178 8.61 19.99 10.09
N LEU A 179 8.41 18.68 10.02
CA LEU A 179 7.29 18.09 9.31
C LEU A 179 6.07 18.17 10.23
N ALA A 180 4.88 18.36 9.67
CA ALA A 180 3.66 18.28 10.46
C ALA A 180 3.42 16.82 10.87
N PRO A 181 2.88 16.56 12.07
CA PRO A 181 2.39 15.24 12.42
C PRO A 181 1.25 14.84 11.47
N ASN A 182 1.37 13.67 10.86
CA ASN A 182 0.30 13.07 10.06
C ASN A 182 -0.51 12.09 10.92
N ALA A 183 -1.72 11.75 10.47
CA ALA A 183 -2.55 10.78 11.15
C ALA A 183 -1.90 9.38 11.14
N ASN A 184 -1.83 8.73 12.30
CA ASN A 184 -1.40 7.34 12.44
C ASN A 184 -2.65 6.44 12.39
N THR A 185 -3.22 6.34 11.20
CA THR A 185 -4.39 5.51 10.89
C THR A 185 -4.21 4.85 9.53
N PHE A 186 -5.01 3.84 9.25
CA PHE A 186 -4.99 3.12 7.98
C PHE A 186 -6.30 3.33 7.24
N PRO A 187 -6.25 3.77 5.97
CA PRO A 187 -7.42 3.79 5.12
C PRO A 187 -7.95 2.37 4.90
N VAL A 188 -9.28 2.23 4.91
CA VAL A 188 -9.97 0.99 4.57
C VAL A 188 -10.78 1.23 3.30
N LEU A 189 -10.40 0.53 2.23
CA LEU A 189 -11.19 0.45 1.00
C LEU A 189 -12.05 -0.81 1.07
N ARG A 190 -13.35 -0.65 1.32
CA ARG A 190 -14.28 -1.78 1.43
C ARG A 190 -14.87 -2.11 0.05
N LEU A 191 -14.53 -3.29 -0.45
CA LEU A 191 -15.08 -3.83 -1.69
C LEU A 191 -16.34 -4.64 -1.37
N HIS A 192 -17.43 -4.43 -2.12
CA HIS A 192 -18.66 -5.17 -1.89
C HIS A 192 -19.51 -5.31 -3.17
N GLN A 193 -20.47 -6.24 -3.13
CA GLN A 193 -21.55 -6.33 -4.10
C GLN A 193 -22.86 -5.98 -3.39
N ARG A 194 -23.67 -5.07 -3.95
CA ARG A 194 -24.97 -4.70 -3.36
C ARG A 194 -26.02 -5.80 -3.54
N ARG A 195 -25.89 -6.57 -4.62
CA ARG A 195 -26.75 -7.72 -4.92
C ARG A 195 -25.95 -8.85 -5.55
N ARG A 196 -26.51 -10.05 -5.50
CA ARG A 196 -25.94 -11.21 -6.21
C ARG A 196 -25.90 -10.91 -7.70
N ARG A 197 -24.72 -11.07 -8.34
CA ARG A 197 -24.49 -10.75 -9.76
C ARG A 197 -24.67 -9.26 -10.08
N ASP A 198 -24.14 -8.37 -9.24
CA ASP A 198 -24.10 -6.94 -9.54
C ASP A 198 -23.25 -6.66 -10.80
N PRO A 199 -23.76 -5.92 -11.81
CA PRO A 199 -22.97 -5.53 -12.96
C PRO A 199 -21.90 -4.47 -12.64
N HIS A 200 -21.99 -3.80 -11.49
CA HIS A 200 -21.05 -2.76 -11.09
C HIS A 200 -20.13 -3.23 -9.97
N LYS A 201 -18.92 -2.69 -9.97
CA LYS A 201 -17.95 -2.82 -8.88
C LYS A 201 -18.20 -1.70 -7.89
N HIS A 202 -18.50 -2.04 -6.64
CA HIS A 202 -18.70 -1.06 -5.57
C HIS A 202 -17.49 -1.01 -4.65
N MET A 203 -17.13 0.21 -4.24
CA MET A 203 -16.04 0.52 -3.33
C MET A 203 -16.50 1.61 -2.35
N GLU A 204 -16.23 1.42 -1.06
CA GLU A 204 -16.48 2.40 0.00
C GLU A 204 -15.15 2.83 0.62
N ALA A 205 -14.92 4.14 0.69
CA ALA A 205 -13.76 4.73 1.32
C ALA A 205 -14.06 5.00 2.80
N ILE A 206 -13.29 4.38 3.70
CA ILE A 206 -13.45 4.52 5.15
C ILE A 206 -12.11 4.97 5.74
N MET A 207 -12.13 6.05 6.51
CA MET A 207 -10.97 6.54 7.26
C MET A 207 -11.28 6.45 8.76
N ALA A 208 -10.61 5.57 9.48
CA ALA A 208 -10.79 5.45 10.91
C ALA A 208 -10.11 6.62 11.63
N THR A 209 -10.80 7.24 12.58
CA THR A 209 -10.28 8.35 13.40
C THR A 209 -9.73 7.91 14.75
N GLU A 210 -9.84 6.62 15.08
CA GLU A 210 -9.33 6.09 16.34
C GLU A 210 -7.81 6.15 16.37
N ILE A 211 -7.27 7.00 17.23
CA ILE A 211 -5.88 6.91 17.66
C ILE A 211 -5.79 5.62 18.47
N ARG A 212 -5.12 4.59 17.94
CA ARG A 212 -4.78 3.40 18.75
C ARG A 212 -3.91 3.85 19.93
N ARG A 213 -4.54 4.04 21.09
CA ARG A 213 -3.85 4.08 22.37
C ARG A 213 -3.52 2.63 22.71
N SER A 214 -2.27 2.22 22.54
CA SER A 214 -1.81 1.01 23.21
C SER A 214 -1.55 1.35 24.68
N ALA A 215 -2.04 0.48 25.56
CA ALA A 215 -1.62 0.42 26.96
C ALA A 215 -0.09 0.23 27.07
#